data_AF-A0A974P8W2-F1
#
_entry.id   AF-A0A974P8W2-F1
#
_cell.length_a   1.000
_cell.length_b   1.000
_cell.length_c   1.000
_cell.angle_alpha   90.00
_cell.angle_beta   90.00
_cell.angle_gamma   90.00
#
_symmetry.space_group_name_H-M   'P 1'
#
loop_
_entity.id
_entity.type
_entity.pdbx_description
1 polymer ?
#
loop_
_entity_poly.entity_id
_entity_poly.type
_entity_poly.pdbx_seq_one_letter_code
_entity_poly.pdbx_strand_id
1 'polypeptide(L)'
;MQQYIARRGDTVSRIAARHGLTPEHVIQGNPWAGRQPYLVPGQILFLPSAPRKRYAVQPGDDAWSIAALFGVDVNELEKLNPGVGSAYGCTPGKVLVIPPAAPHEVVHLRGEYGPAEVEADIVRLLDQYPFLQHETIGSSVLGKPLHLLRIGSGPHQLHVNAALHANEWLTSPCLLSFVEQYAAAYAEGKGWNGHNPNKWYSNWTVWAVPLANPDGVELVQEGTLPGDPYYDELMAWNGGRRSFRHWKANIRGVDLGDQFPAHWEEEQARRGVPGPGPRDYSGTAALSEPEAAALAQLAERVPGDAAVSLHSQGGEIYWNYRGYEPPESRALAAQLAAASGYRAVELTGSDAGYKDWFIQRFRKPGFTVELGVGKNPLPLADFEDMALETGLILAAILSNFK
;
A
#
# COMPACT_ATOMS: atom_id res chain seq x y z
N MET A 1 -27.77 18.60 5.17
CA MET A 1 -27.29 17.89 3.98
C MET A 1 -26.45 18.86 3.20
N GLN A 2 -25.19 18.53 2.95
CA GLN A 2 -24.22 19.39 2.26
C GLN A 2 -24.10 18.95 0.81
N GLN A 3 -24.05 19.89 -0.13
CA GLN A 3 -23.72 19.57 -1.52
C GLN A 3 -22.20 19.53 -1.69
N TYR A 4 -21.72 18.53 -2.42
CA TYR A 4 -20.32 18.36 -2.78
C TYR A 4 -20.21 18.08 -4.28
N ILE A 5 -19.30 18.76 -4.98
CA ILE A 5 -19.07 18.53 -6.41
C ILE A 5 -17.85 17.62 -6.54
N ALA A 6 -18.04 16.43 -7.12
CA ALA A 6 -16.98 15.47 -7.39
C ALA A 6 -15.87 16.09 -8.23
N ARG A 7 -14.62 15.77 -7.88
CA ARG A 7 -13.39 16.21 -8.54
C ARG A 7 -12.61 14.99 -9.01
N ARG A 8 -11.62 15.20 -9.88
CA ARG A 8 -10.63 14.15 -10.21
C ARG A 8 -9.95 13.70 -8.90
N GLY A 9 -9.68 12.41 -8.74
CA GLY A 9 -9.22 11.85 -7.47
C GLY A 9 -10.33 11.38 -6.54
N ASP A 10 -11.56 11.89 -6.67
CA ASP A 10 -12.60 11.52 -5.71
C ASP A 10 -13.17 10.13 -5.97
N THR A 11 -13.20 9.34 -4.91
CA THR A 11 -13.99 8.11 -4.81
C THR A 11 -15.06 8.28 -3.74
N VAL A 12 -16.04 7.37 -3.71
CA VAL A 12 -17.04 7.34 -2.62
C VAL A 12 -16.32 7.19 -1.27
N SER A 13 -15.31 6.32 -1.18
CA SER A 13 -14.56 6.07 0.05
C SER A 13 -13.74 7.29 0.50
N ARG A 14 -13.06 7.97 -0.43
CA ARG A 14 -12.29 9.20 -0.14
C ARG A 14 -13.17 10.35 0.31
N ILE A 15 -14.30 10.56 -0.38
CA ILE A 15 -15.29 11.57 0.05
C ILE A 15 -15.84 11.21 1.43
N ALA A 16 -16.21 9.95 1.65
CA ALA A 16 -16.75 9.51 2.93
C ALA A 16 -15.77 9.80 4.07
N ALA A 17 -14.51 9.37 3.93
CA ALA A 17 -13.46 9.60 4.92
C ALA A 17 -13.24 11.08 5.21
N ARG A 18 -13.11 11.92 4.17
CA ARG A 18 -12.90 13.38 4.29
C ARG A 18 -14.03 14.09 5.05
N HIS A 19 -15.24 13.54 4.98
CA HIS A 19 -16.43 14.13 5.60
C HIS A 19 -16.88 13.42 6.88
N GLY A 20 -16.09 12.48 7.43
CA GLY A 20 -16.45 11.73 8.63
C GLY A 20 -17.69 10.84 8.43
N LEU A 21 -17.86 10.31 7.23
CA LEU A 21 -18.94 9.43 6.81
C LEU A 21 -18.39 8.05 6.47
N THR A 22 -19.29 7.08 6.35
CA THR A 22 -18.99 5.78 5.72
C THR A 22 -19.41 5.81 4.25
N PRO A 23 -18.85 4.94 3.38
CA PRO A 23 -19.29 4.82 1.99
C PRO A 23 -20.80 4.61 1.87
N GLU A 24 -21.41 3.85 2.77
CA GLU A 24 -22.85 3.56 2.79
C GLU A 24 -23.67 4.83 3.05
N HIS A 25 -23.21 5.71 3.94
CA HIS A 25 -23.87 7.01 4.17
C HIS A 25 -23.87 7.87 2.90
N VAL A 26 -22.76 7.89 2.16
CA VAL A 26 -22.66 8.62 0.89
C VAL A 26 -23.58 8.00 -0.17
N ILE A 27 -23.60 6.66 -0.29
CA ILE A 27 -24.44 5.94 -1.25
C ILE A 27 -25.92 6.07 -0.91
N GLN A 28 -26.31 6.09 0.37
CA GLN A 28 -27.71 6.27 0.77
C GLN A 28 -28.26 7.62 0.31
N GLY A 29 -27.46 8.68 0.42
CA GLY A 29 -27.80 10.02 -0.11
C GLY A 29 -27.70 10.11 -1.64
N ASN A 30 -26.96 9.19 -2.27
CA ASN A 30 -26.64 9.22 -3.70
C ASN A 30 -26.71 7.79 -4.30
N PRO A 31 -27.91 7.16 -4.42
CA PRO A 31 -27.99 5.74 -4.79
C PRO A 31 -27.38 5.40 -6.16
N TRP A 32 -27.26 6.38 -7.05
CA TRP A 32 -26.58 6.24 -8.34
C TRP A 32 -25.07 6.03 -8.20
N ALA A 33 -24.43 6.53 -7.15
CA ALA A 33 -22.99 6.39 -6.91
C ALA A 33 -22.60 4.93 -6.70
N GLY A 34 -23.46 4.13 -6.08
CA GLY A 34 -23.25 2.68 -5.91
C GLY A 34 -23.55 1.84 -7.18
N ARG A 35 -24.10 2.44 -8.23
CA ARG A 35 -24.46 1.76 -9.49
C ARG A 35 -23.47 1.99 -10.62
N GLN A 36 -22.50 2.88 -10.42
CA GLN A 36 -21.42 3.17 -11.36
C GLN A 36 -20.08 2.79 -10.72
N PRO A 37 -19.08 2.37 -11.51
CA PRO A 37 -17.80 1.92 -10.96
C PRO A 37 -16.97 3.06 -10.36
N TYR A 38 -17.13 4.27 -10.91
CA TYR A 38 -16.32 5.46 -10.61
C TYR A 38 -17.20 6.71 -10.55
N LEU A 39 -16.79 7.69 -9.76
CA LEU A 39 -17.40 9.02 -9.78
C LEU A 39 -16.85 9.81 -10.99
N VAL A 40 -17.71 10.63 -11.60
CA VAL A 40 -17.32 11.51 -12.70
C VAL A 40 -17.18 12.94 -12.16
N PRO A 41 -16.06 13.64 -12.41
CA PRO A 41 -15.90 15.03 -12.01
C PRO A 41 -17.08 15.90 -12.49
N GLY A 42 -17.58 16.76 -11.61
CA GLY A 42 -18.76 17.59 -11.84
C GLY A 42 -20.09 16.98 -11.35
N GLN A 43 -20.13 15.69 -11.01
CA GLN A 43 -21.30 15.10 -10.36
C GLN A 43 -21.54 15.75 -8.98
N ILE A 44 -22.79 16.08 -8.67
CA ILE A 44 -23.16 16.67 -7.38
C ILE A 44 -23.62 15.56 -6.45
N LEU A 45 -22.91 15.38 -5.34
CA LEU A 45 -23.26 14.49 -4.24
C LEU A 45 -23.96 15.26 -3.12
N PHE A 46 -24.97 14.64 -2.52
CA PHE A 46 -25.65 15.10 -1.33
C PHE A 46 -25.15 14.30 -0.13
N LEU A 47 -24.37 14.96 0.72
CA LEU A 47 -23.76 14.34 1.90
C LEU A 47 -24.66 14.57 3.12
N PRO A 48 -25.07 13.51 3.85
CA PRO A 48 -25.74 13.67 5.13
C PRO A 48 -24.80 14.33 6.15
N SER A 49 -25.37 14.83 7.24
CA SER A 49 -24.54 15.29 8.36
C SER A 49 -23.85 14.09 9.00
N ALA A 50 -22.55 14.20 9.24
CA ALA A 50 -21.80 13.15 9.92
C ALA A 50 -22.42 12.81 11.28
N PRO A 51 -22.62 11.52 11.60
CA PRO A 51 -23.07 11.12 12.92
C PRO A 51 -22.02 11.55 13.94
N ARG A 52 -22.44 12.31 14.95
CA ARG A 52 -21.56 12.73 16.03
C ARG A 52 -21.49 11.62 17.07
N LYS A 53 -20.29 11.10 17.34
CA LYS A 53 -20.07 10.23 18.49
C LYS A 53 -20.38 11.04 19.76
N ARG A 54 -21.17 10.45 20.66
CA ARG A 54 -21.59 11.10 21.90
C ARG A 54 -21.25 10.22 23.08
N TYR A 55 -20.87 10.85 24.19
CA TYR A 55 -20.52 10.16 25.41
C TYR A 55 -21.18 10.85 26.61
N ALA A 56 -21.87 10.09 27.44
CA ALA A 56 -22.35 10.60 28.72
C ALA A 56 -21.23 10.44 29.75
N VAL A 57 -20.77 11.55 30.32
CA VAL A 57 -19.73 11.57 31.35
C VAL A 57 -20.13 10.65 32.51
N GLN A 58 -19.21 9.81 32.96
CA GLN A 58 -19.38 8.91 34.10
C GLN A 58 -18.76 9.51 35.38
N PRO A 59 -19.14 9.01 36.57
CA PRO A 59 -18.48 9.37 37.82
C PRO A 59 -16.97 9.08 37.78
N GLY A 60 -16.15 10.12 38.01
CA GLY A 60 -14.69 10.00 38.01
C GLY A 60 -14.02 10.36 36.68
N ASP A 61 -14.79 10.63 35.63
CA ASP A 61 -14.25 11.12 34.37
C ASP A 61 -13.77 12.58 34.46
N ASP A 62 -12.71 12.86 33.74
CA ASP A 62 -12.29 14.22 33.38
C ASP A 62 -12.06 14.32 31.87
N ALA A 63 -11.76 15.52 31.38
CA ALA A 63 -11.56 15.74 29.94
C ALA A 63 -10.38 14.91 29.38
N TRP A 64 -9.34 14.68 30.18
CA TRP A 64 -8.15 13.92 29.78
C TRP A 64 -8.42 12.43 29.73
N SER A 65 -9.11 11.88 30.74
CA SER A 65 -9.49 10.46 30.76
C SER A 65 -10.44 10.12 29.61
N ILE A 66 -11.39 11.01 29.30
CA ILE A 66 -12.30 10.87 28.16
C ILE A 66 -11.54 11.01 26.83
N ALA A 67 -10.66 12.01 26.71
CA ALA A 67 -9.86 12.19 25.50
C ALA A 67 -8.98 10.97 25.22
N ALA A 68 -8.30 10.45 26.24
CA ALA A 68 -7.49 9.23 26.15
C ALA A 68 -8.34 8.00 25.82
N LEU A 69 -9.51 7.83 26.44
CA LEU A 69 -10.43 6.73 26.17
C LEU A 69 -10.85 6.66 24.69
N PHE A 70 -11.01 7.81 24.05
CA PHE A 70 -11.45 7.90 22.66
C PHE A 70 -10.33 8.18 21.65
N GLY A 71 -9.07 8.30 22.10
CA GLY A 71 -7.93 8.60 21.23
C GLY A 71 -8.08 9.94 20.51
N VAL A 72 -8.57 10.97 21.20
CA VAL A 72 -8.78 12.31 20.63
C VAL A 72 -7.89 13.35 21.31
N ASP A 73 -7.59 14.43 20.60
CA ASP A 73 -6.95 15.60 21.21
C ASP A 73 -7.91 16.25 22.22
N VAL A 74 -7.42 16.50 23.44
CA VAL A 74 -8.24 17.08 24.51
C VAL A 74 -8.69 18.51 24.18
N ASN A 75 -7.89 19.29 23.45
CA ASN A 75 -8.28 20.65 23.07
C ASN A 75 -9.40 20.62 22.02
N GLU A 76 -9.36 19.68 21.07
CA GLU A 76 -10.47 19.47 20.14
C GLU A 76 -11.75 18.99 20.86
N LEU A 77 -11.60 18.12 21.86
CA LEU A 77 -12.72 17.71 22.71
C LEU A 77 -13.34 18.91 23.44
N GLU A 78 -12.53 19.77 24.06
CA GLU A 78 -13.00 20.97 24.76
C GLU A 78 -13.60 22.01 23.80
N LYS A 79 -13.01 22.21 22.61
CA LYS A 79 -13.55 23.11 21.57
C LYS A 79 -14.94 22.68 21.10
N LEU A 80 -15.17 21.39 20.89
CA LEU A 80 -16.49 20.88 20.49
C LEU A 80 -17.51 20.86 21.63
N ASN A 81 -17.05 21.00 22.89
CA ASN A 81 -17.89 20.97 24.08
C ASN A 81 -17.65 22.21 24.96
N PRO A 82 -18.07 23.42 24.51
CA PRO A 82 -17.91 24.63 25.30
C PRO A 82 -18.41 24.47 26.75
N GLY A 83 -17.58 24.83 27.72
CA GLY A 83 -17.85 24.64 29.15
C GLY A 83 -17.47 23.25 29.69
N VAL A 84 -16.80 22.42 28.90
CA VAL A 84 -15.93 21.35 29.39
C VAL A 84 -14.52 21.92 29.45
N GLY A 85 -13.87 21.84 30.62
CA GLY A 85 -12.51 22.32 30.84
C GLY A 85 -11.84 21.50 31.92
N SER A 86 -10.51 21.38 31.85
CA SER A 86 -9.61 20.52 32.63
C SER A 86 -9.73 20.50 34.16
N ALA A 87 -10.54 21.36 34.78
CA ALA A 87 -10.71 21.39 36.24
C ALA A 87 -12.14 21.10 36.75
N TYR A 88 -13.21 21.42 36.01
CA TYR A 88 -14.59 21.36 36.56
C TYR A 88 -15.72 21.11 35.52
N GLY A 89 -15.40 20.74 34.28
CA GLY A 89 -16.37 20.73 33.17
C GLY A 89 -17.10 19.40 32.88
N CYS A 90 -16.65 18.30 33.46
CA CYS A 90 -17.16 16.94 33.24
C CYS A 90 -18.08 16.49 34.39
N THR A 91 -19.30 17.03 34.44
CA THR A 91 -20.32 16.57 35.39
C THR A 91 -20.92 15.23 34.93
N PRO A 92 -21.03 14.21 35.80
CA PRO A 92 -21.67 12.94 35.44
C PRO A 92 -23.06 13.14 34.82
N GLY A 93 -23.34 12.44 33.72
CA GLY A 93 -24.57 12.54 32.94
C GLY A 93 -24.55 13.63 31.84
N LYS A 94 -23.59 14.57 31.87
CA LYS A 94 -23.42 15.53 30.77
C LYS A 94 -23.02 14.79 29.50
N VAL A 95 -23.70 15.08 28.38
CA VAL A 95 -23.39 14.43 27.09
C VAL A 95 -22.41 15.29 26.30
N LEU A 96 -21.25 14.73 26.02
CA LEU A 96 -20.20 15.34 25.20
C LEU A 96 -20.27 14.83 23.77
N VAL A 97 -19.95 15.71 22.82
CA VAL A 97 -19.65 15.36 21.44
C VAL A 97 -18.18 14.98 21.36
N ILE A 98 -17.90 13.73 21.02
CA ILE A 98 -16.54 13.24 20.86
C ILE A 98 -16.06 13.60 19.43
N PRO A 99 -14.98 14.37 19.27
CA PRO A 99 -14.39 14.62 17.95
C PRO A 99 -13.94 13.32 17.29
N PRO A 100 -13.71 13.31 15.97
CA PRO A 100 -13.00 12.21 15.32
C PRO A 100 -11.63 12.03 15.97
N ALA A 101 -11.21 10.77 16.16
CA ALA A 101 -9.84 10.47 16.58
C ALA A 101 -8.86 11.07 15.55
N ALA A 102 -7.84 11.77 16.03
CA ALA A 102 -6.74 12.17 15.16
C ALA A 102 -5.82 10.95 15.03
N PRO A 103 -5.65 10.37 13.85
CA PRO A 103 -4.71 9.26 13.69
C PRO A 103 -3.32 9.76 14.08
N HIS A 104 -2.72 9.10 15.07
CA HIS A 104 -1.34 9.36 15.50
C HIS A 104 -0.34 8.96 14.40
N GLU A 105 -0.73 8.02 13.55
CA GLU A 105 0.05 7.49 12.44
C GLU A 105 -0.08 8.38 11.20
N VAL A 106 1.03 8.55 10.51
CA VAL A 106 1.10 9.20 9.20
C VAL A 106 0.31 8.38 8.19
N VAL A 107 0.63 7.08 8.08
CA VAL A 107 0.06 6.13 7.12
C VAL A 107 -1.22 5.53 7.67
N HIS A 108 -2.37 6.04 7.22
CA HIS A 108 -3.67 5.48 7.53
C HIS A 108 -4.62 5.62 6.34
N LEU A 109 -5.53 4.66 6.17
CA LEU A 109 -6.41 4.65 5.01
C LEU A 109 -7.52 5.70 5.14
N ARG A 110 -7.64 6.54 4.11
CA ARG A 110 -8.72 7.52 3.94
C ARG A 110 -9.60 7.16 2.75
N GLY A 111 -9.85 5.86 2.57
CA GLY A 111 -10.35 5.28 1.32
C GLY A 111 -9.25 4.55 0.58
N GLU A 112 -9.33 4.50 -0.75
CA GLU A 112 -8.29 3.94 -1.61
C GLU A 112 -6.96 4.70 -1.45
N TYR A 113 -5.84 3.97 -1.54
CA TYR A 113 -4.49 4.48 -1.32
C TYR A 113 -3.69 4.42 -2.63
N GLY A 114 -3.50 5.57 -3.27
CA GLY A 114 -2.87 5.69 -4.59
C GLY A 114 -1.69 6.66 -4.59
N PRO A 115 -1.28 7.15 -5.78
CA PRO A 115 -0.12 8.03 -5.93
C PRO A 115 -0.18 9.28 -5.05
N ALA A 116 -1.34 9.94 -4.99
CA ALA A 116 -1.53 11.15 -4.20
C ALA A 116 -1.40 10.90 -2.69
N GLU A 117 -1.92 9.77 -2.19
CA GLU A 117 -1.76 9.38 -0.79
C GLU A 117 -0.31 9.02 -0.45
N VAL A 118 0.36 8.25 -1.31
CA VAL A 118 1.80 7.92 -1.17
C VAL A 118 2.66 9.19 -1.09
N GLU A 119 2.46 10.14 -2.01
CA GLU A 119 3.21 11.41 -2.03
C GLU A 119 3.01 12.20 -0.74
N ALA A 120 1.74 12.35 -0.31
CA ALA A 120 1.41 13.11 0.89
C ALA A 120 2.00 12.48 2.17
N ASP A 121 1.95 11.15 2.27
CA ASP A 121 2.47 10.46 3.45
C ASP A 121 4.00 10.39 3.45
N ILE A 122 4.67 10.25 2.29
CA ILE A 122 6.14 10.36 2.20
C ILE A 122 6.61 11.72 2.73
N VAL A 123 5.97 12.82 2.34
CA VAL A 123 6.33 14.17 2.83
C VAL A 123 6.22 14.24 4.35
N ARG A 124 5.13 13.72 4.93
CA ARG A 124 4.92 13.71 6.38
C ARG A 124 5.90 12.80 7.11
N LEU A 125 6.22 11.63 6.54
CA LEU A 125 7.21 10.71 7.09
C LEU A 125 8.60 11.34 7.13
N LEU A 126 9.01 12.06 6.08
CA LEU A 126 10.31 12.74 6.03
C LEU A 126 10.39 13.91 7.03
N ASP A 127 9.29 14.64 7.23
CA ASP A 127 9.19 15.70 8.24
C ASP A 127 9.31 15.13 9.66
N GLN A 128 8.61 14.02 9.94
CA GLN A 128 8.58 13.39 11.25
C GLN A 128 9.84 12.57 11.56
N TYR A 129 10.48 11.96 10.55
CA TYR A 129 11.65 11.09 10.70
C TYR A 129 12.77 11.51 9.75
N PRO A 130 13.57 12.56 10.09
CA PRO A 130 14.58 13.13 9.18
C PRO A 130 15.75 12.20 8.80
N PHE A 131 15.88 11.03 9.45
CA PHE A 131 16.86 10.00 9.08
C PHE A 131 16.37 9.09 7.94
N LEU A 132 15.08 9.15 7.59
CA LEU A 132 14.58 8.57 6.35
C LEU A 132 15.16 9.37 5.17
N GLN A 133 15.45 8.68 4.09
CA GLN A 133 15.84 9.32 2.84
C GLN A 133 14.84 8.99 1.75
N HIS A 134 14.72 9.91 0.80
CA HIS A 134 13.83 9.77 -0.35
C HIS A 134 14.58 10.10 -1.64
N GLU A 135 14.35 9.30 -2.66
CA GLU A 135 14.70 9.63 -4.04
C GLU A 135 13.61 9.14 -5.00
N THR A 136 13.73 9.53 -6.27
CA THR A 136 12.89 9.02 -7.35
C THR A 136 13.75 8.17 -8.26
N ILE A 137 13.37 6.90 -8.48
CA ILE A 137 14.17 5.94 -9.26
C ILE A 137 13.80 5.91 -10.75
N GLY A 138 12.75 6.61 -11.13
CA GLY A 138 12.24 6.68 -12.49
C GLY A 138 10.85 7.31 -12.52
N SER A 139 10.20 7.23 -13.67
CA SER A 139 8.83 7.70 -13.85
C SER A 139 8.01 6.65 -14.58
N SER A 140 6.72 6.59 -14.28
CA SER A 140 5.77 5.74 -14.99
C SER A 140 5.56 6.23 -16.42
N VAL A 141 4.78 5.48 -17.20
CA VAL A 141 4.43 5.87 -18.58
C VAL A 141 3.79 7.26 -18.67
N LEU A 142 2.92 7.63 -17.74
CA LEU A 142 2.30 8.97 -17.68
C LEU A 142 3.15 10.01 -16.93
N GLY A 143 4.38 9.65 -16.54
CA GLY A 143 5.33 10.58 -15.91
C GLY A 143 5.20 10.72 -14.40
N LYS A 144 4.43 9.86 -13.72
CA LYS A 144 4.35 9.88 -12.26
C LYS A 144 5.66 9.36 -11.64
N PRO A 145 6.19 9.97 -10.58
CA PRO A 145 7.44 9.52 -9.96
C PRO A 145 7.31 8.13 -9.32
N LEU A 146 8.33 7.29 -9.48
CA LEU A 146 8.49 6.07 -8.71
C LEU A 146 9.34 6.40 -7.48
N HIS A 147 8.67 6.60 -6.35
CA HIS A 147 9.31 6.95 -5.09
C HIS A 147 10.09 5.78 -4.51
N LEU A 148 11.23 6.09 -3.90
CA LEU A 148 12.03 5.17 -3.12
C LEU A 148 12.30 5.80 -1.75
N LEU A 149 11.95 5.10 -0.68
CA LEU A 149 12.34 5.41 0.68
C LEU A 149 13.49 4.52 1.14
N ARG A 150 14.42 5.11 1.90
CA ARG A 150 15.54 4.39 2.50
C ARG A 150 15.57 4.59 4.00
N ILE A 151 15.68 3.49 4.75
CA ILE A 151 15.88 3.47 6.21
C ILE A 151 17.01 2.52 6.57
N GLY A 152 17.87 2.94 7.49
CA GLY A 152 19.05 2.19 7.91
C GLY A 152 20.36 2.67 7.27
N SER A 153 21.45 2.18 7.84
CA SER A 153 22.83 2.57 7.51
C SER A 153 23.77 1.36 7.46
N GLY A 154 23.23 0.16 7.61
CA GLY A 154 24.02 -1.05 7.65
C GLY A 154 24.41 -1.59 6.28
N PRO A 155 25.39 -2.51 6.25
CA PRO A 155 25.97 -3.02 5.01
C PRO A 155 25.03 -3.93 4.23
N HIS A 156 24.08 -4.61 4.88
CA HIS A 156 23.16 -5.50 4.20
C HIS A 156 22.04 -4.74 3.50
N GLN A 157 21.71 -5.14 2.27
CA GLN A 157 20.76 -4.42 1.43
C GLN A 157 19.47 -5.23 1.27
N LEU A 158 18.32 -4.70 1.70
CA LEU A 158 17.01 -5.34 1.50
C LEU A 158 16.17 -4.52 0.53
N HIS A 159 15.82 -5.09 -0.63
CA HIS A 159 14.93 -4.45 -1.60
C HIS A 159 13.49 -4.88 -1.35
N VAL A 160 12.58 -3.93 -1.21
CA VAL A 160 11.15 -4.22 -1.05
C VAL A 160 10.37 -3.37 -2.05
N ASN A 161 9.57 -3.99 -2.89
CA ASN A 161 8.65 -3.28 -3.79
C ASN A 161 7.21 -3.72 -3.54
N ALA A 162 6.27 -2.83 -3.83
CA ALA A 162 4.84 -3.05 -3.66
C ALA A 162 4.04 -2.47 -4.83
N ALA A 163 2.81 -2.96 -4.97
CA ALA A 163 1.84 -2.52 -5.96
C ALA A 163 2.40 -2.54 -7.40
N LEU A 164 3.09 -3.62 -7.75
CA LEU A 164 3.52 -3.91 -9.11
C LEU A 164 2.30 -4.20 -10.00
N HIS A 165 1.36 -5.00 -9.50
CA HIS A 165 0.04 -5.12 -10.11
C HIS A 165 -0.90 -4.03 -9.58
N ALA A 166 -1.61 -3.40 -10.50
CA ALA A 166 -2.47 -2.24 -10.24
C ALA A 166 -3.60 -2.51 -9.23
N ASN A 167 -4.21 -3.68 -9.25
CA ASN A 167 -5.31 -4.04 -8.34
C ASN A 167 -4.85 -4.59 -6.99
N GLU A 168 -3.53 -4.68 -6.75
CA GLU A 168 -2.89 -5.14 -5.51
C GLU A 168 -2.39 -3.95 -4.69
N TRP A 169 -2.97 -2.77 -4.90
CA TRP A 169 -2.50 -1.49 -4.36
C TRP A 169 -2.48 -1.43 -2.83
N LEU A 170 -3.23 -2.29 -2.12
CA LEU A 170 -3.22 -2.35 -0.65
C LEU A 170 -1.85 -2.79 -0.08
N THR A 171 -1.00 -3.42 -0.90
CA THR A 171 0.41 -3.70 -0.54
C THR A 171 1.23 -2.42 -0.30
N SER A 172 0.86 -1.31 -0.96
CA SER A 172 1.55 -0.02 -0.86
C SER A 172 1.48 0.59 0.56
N PRO A 173 0.29 0.82 1.15
CA PRO A 173 0.20 1.31 2.51
C PRO A 173 0.71 0.29 3.54
N CYS A 174 0.67 -1.03 3.26
CA CYS A 174 1.27 -2.03 4.14
C CYS A 174 2.80 -1.84 4.27
N LEU A 175 3.48 -1.60 3.14
CA LEU A 175 4.91 -1.31 3.15
C LEU A 175 5.23 0.01 3.86
N LEU A 176 4.47 1.08 3.57
CA LEU A 176 4.69 2.37 4.22
C LEU A 176 4.39 2.33 5.73
N SER A 177 3.36 1.59 6.16
CA SER A 177 3.06 1.39 7.57
C SER A 177 4.22 0.69 8.29
N PHE A 178 4.84 -0.33 7.68
CA PHE A 178 6.05 -0.93 8.24
C PHE A 178 7.21 0.08 8.33
N VAL A 179 7.46 0.87 7.29
CA VAL A 179 8.52 1.90 7.31
C VAL A 179 8.28 2.92 8.42
N GLU A 180 7.04 3.37 8.59
CA GLU A 180 6.66 4.27 9.68
C GLU A 180 6.89 3.64 11.04
N GLN A 181 6.36 2.44 11.29
CA GLN A 181 6.48 1.78 12.59
C GLN A 181 7.94 1.46 12.95
N TYR A 182 8.75 1.09 11.95
CA TYR A 182 10.20 0.93 12.12
C TYR A 182 10.85 2.28 12.49
N ALA A 183 10.59 3.34 11.73
CA ALA A 183 11.14 4.67 12.00
C ALA A 183 10.76 5.16 13.40
N ALA A 184 9.49 5.02 13.79
CA ALA A 184 8.99 5.37 15.12
C ALA A 184 9.73 4.61 16.23
N ALA A 185 9.80 3.28 16.13
CA ALA A 185 10.43 2.45 17.14
C ALA A 185 11.95 2.71 17.24
N TYR A 186 12.63 3.00 16.12
CA TYR A 186 14.02 3.42 16.10
C TYR A 186 14.23 4.79 16.77
N ALA A 187 13.43 5.80 16.41
CA ALA A 187 13.51 7.14 16.98
C ALA A 187 13.28 7.15 18.50
N GLU A 188 12.38 6.30 18.98
CA GLU A 188 12.07 6.17 20.41
C GLU A 188 13.02 5.22 21.18
N GLY A 189 13.91 4.51 20.48
CA GLY A 189 14.80 3.52 21.07
C GLY A 189 14.07 2.30 21.65
N LYS A 190 12.87 1.98 21.16
CA LYS A 190 12.02 0.88 21.64
C LYS A 190 12.13 -0.35 20.73
N GLY A 191 11.69 -1.49 21.27
CA GLY A 191 11.48 -2.70 20.47
C GLY A 191 10.20 -2.61 19.65
N TRP A 192 10.13 -3.39 18.57
CA TRP A 192 8.94 -3.51 17.73
C TRP A 192 8.59 -4.99 17.59
N ASN A 193 7.40 -5.42 18.07
CA ASN A 193 6.94 -6.82 18.06
C ASN A 193 8.01 -7.86 18.50
N GLY A 194 8.77 -7.55 19.55
CA GLY A 194 9.83 -8.44 20.06
C GLY A 194 11.17 -8.35 19.31
N HIS A 195 11.27 -7.51 18.29
CA HIS A 195 12.50 -7.25 17.53
C HIS A 195 13.20 -5.95 17.93
N ASN A 196 14.43 -5.77 17.44
CA ASN A 196 15.29 -4.63 17.79
C ASN A 196 15.62 -3.75 16.57
N PRO A 197 14.83 -2.68 16.33
CA PRO A 197 15.06 -1.68 15.30
C PRO A 197 16.47 -1.06 15.27
N ASN A 198 17.13 -0.88 16.41
CA ASN A 198 18.50 -0.35 16.44
C ASN A 198 19.50 -1.30 15.77
N LYS A 199 19.30 -2.62 15.93
CA LYS A 199 20.11 -3.62 15.21
C LYS A 199 19.79 -3.64 13.73
N TRP A 200 18.52 -3.50 13.36
CA TRP A 200 18.14 -3.37 11.96
C TRP A 200 18.84 -2.17 11.32
N TYR A 201 18.82 -1.01 11.98
CA TYR A 201 19.37 0.23 11.42
C TYR A 201 20.88 0.18 11.19
N SER A 202 21.59 -0.53 12.08
CA SER A 202 23.06 -0.68 12.00
C SER A 202 23.52 -1.81 11.09
N ASN A 203 22.68 -2.83 10.84
CA ASN A 203 23.05 -3.99 10.04
C ASN A 203 22.46 -3.96 8.62
N TRP A 204 21.32 -3.29 8.44
CA TRP A 204 20.59 -3.24 7.19
C TRP A 204 20.37 -1.82 6.68
N THR A 205 20.22 -1.73 5.36
CA THR A 205 19.62 -0.62 4.64
C THR A 205 18.45 -1.19 3.84
N VAL A 206 17.24 -0.71 4.12
CA VAL A 206 16.01 -1.11 3.42
C VAL A 206 15.72 -0.10 2.31
N TRP A 207 15.52 -0.60 1.09
CA TRP A 207 15.17 0.15 -0.12
C TRP A 207 13.72 -0.16 -0.47
N ALA A 208 12.80 0.70 -0.02
CA ALA A 208 11.36 0.50 -0.13
C ALA A 208 10.77 1.32 -1.30
N VAL A 209 10.27 0.65 -2.33
CA VAL A 209 9.50 1.24 -3.44
C VAL A 209 8.01 0.97 -3.18
N PRO A 210 7.27 1.89 -2.55
CA PRO A 210 5.90 1.65 -2.10
C PRO A 210 4.88 1.53 -3.24
N LEU A 211 5.15 2.09 -4.41
CA LEU A 211 4.20 2.12 -5.51
C LEU A 211 4.94 2.00 -6.86
N ALA A 212 5.10 0.76 -7.33
CA ALA A 212 5.79 0.49 -8.58
C ALA A 212 4.94 0.81 -9.83
N ASN A 213 3.61 0.72 -9.73
CA ASN A 213 2.69 0.96 -10.85
C ASN A 213 1.69 2.09 -10.56
N PRO A 214 2.15 3.35 -10.41
CA PRO A 214 1.26 4.44 -10.00
C PRO A 214 0.15 4.72 -11.02
N ASP A 215 0.39 4.54 -12.32
CA ASP A 215 -0.62 4.76 -13.34
C ASP A 215 -1.71 3.69 -13.35
N GLY A 216 -1.32 2.41 -13.27
CA GLY A 216 -2.28 1.31 -13.19
C GLY A 216 -3.12 1.39 -11.91
N VAL A 217 -2.50 1.71 -10.77
CA VAL A 217 -3.22 1.89 -9.49
C VAL A 217 -4.25 3.01 -9.58
N GLU A 218 -3.88 4.17 -10.14
CA GLU A 218 -4.83 5.28 -10.35
C GLU A 218 -5.99 4.85 -11.27
N LEU A 219 -5.70 4.14 -12.37
CA LEU A 219 -6.73 3.60 -13.27
C LEU A 219 -7.69 2.64 -12.54
N VAL A 220 -7.18 1.76 -11.67
CA VAL A 220 -8.01 0.83 -10.89
C VAL A 220 -8.96 1.58 -9.96
N GLN A 221 -8.48 2.67 -9.34
CA GLN A 221 -9.20 3.42 -8.32
C GLN A 221 -10.18 4.44 -8.91
N GLU A 222 -9.83 5.07 -10.02
CA GLU A 222 -10.53 6.25 -10.56
C GLU A 222 -11.14 6.00 -11.95
N GLY A 223 -10.69 4.95 -12.65
CA GLY A 223 -11.08 4.69 -14.03
C GLY A 223 -10.41 5.64 -15.01
N THR A 224 -11.00 5.76 -16.19
CA THR A 224 -10.56 6.67 -17.25
C THR A 224 -11.78 7.35 -17.88
N LEU A 225 -11.61 8.59 -18.33
CA LEU A 225 -12.66 9.41 -18.94
C LEU A 225 -12.27 9.83 -20.37
N PRO A 226 -13.26 10.14 -21.23
CA PRO A 226 -12.97 10.68 -22.55
C PRO A 226 -12.02 11.88 -22.48
N GLY A 227 -10.91 11.81 -23.21
CA GLY A 227 -9.85 12.82 -23.22
C GLY A 227 -8.67 12.53 -22.30
N ASP A 228 -8.75 11.54 -21.42
CA ASP A 228 -7.57 11.04 -20.71
C ASP A 228 -6.63 10.27 -21.68
N PRO A 229 -5.32 10.26 -21.41
CA PRO A 229 -4.38 9.43 -22.16
C PRO A 229 -4.79 7.95 -22.19
N TYR A 230 -4.64 7.32 -23.36
CA TYR A 230 -4.99 5.92 -23.61
C TYR A 230 -6.48 5.56 -23.42
N TYR A 231 -7.41 6.53 -23.35
CA TYR A 231 -8.83 6.24 -23.10
C TYR A 231 -9.40 5.21 -24.09
N ASP A 232 -9.22 5.43 -25.40
CA ASP A 232 -9.78 4.57 -26.43
C ASP A 232 -9.14 3.17 -26.40
N GLU A 233 -7.82 3.11 -26.21
CA GLU A 233 -7.06 1.87 -26.08
C GLU A 233 -7.49 1.07 -24.84
N LEU A 234 -7.56 1.72 -23.68
CA LEU A 234 -7.98 1.09 -22.43
C LEU A 234 -9.40 0.55 -22.52
N MET A 235 -10.32 1.30 -23.14
CA MET A 235 -11.68 0.83 -23.37
C MET A 235 -11.72 -0.38 -24.33
N ALA A 236 -10.89 -0.39 -25.37
CA ALA A 236 -10.77 -1.52 -26.28
C ALA A 236 -10.16 -2.76 -25.60
N TRP A 237 -9.03 -2.60 -24.92
CA TRP A 237 -8.30 -3.67 -24.21
C TRP A 237 -9.11 -4.24 -23.04
N ASN A 238 -9.97 -3.42 -22.41
CA ASN A 238 -10.88 -3.86 -21.34
C ASN A 238 -12.22 -4.42 -21.88
N GLY A 239 -12.34 -4.64 -23.20
CA GLY A 239 -13.53 -5.21 -23.83
C GLY A 239 -14.80 -4.37 -23.64
N GLY A 240 -14.65 -3.05 -23.62
CA GLY A 240 -15.74 -2.08 -23.41
C GLY A 240 -16.24 -1.98 -21.97
N ARG A 241 -15.65 -2.72 -21.01
CA ARG A 241 -16.02 -2.62 -19.59
C ARG A 241 -15.61 -1.26 -19.05
N ARG A 242 -16.52 -0.62 -18.30
CA ARG A 242 -16.24 0.66 -17.63
C ARG A 242 -15.47 0.52 -16.32
N SER A 243 -15.44 -0.68 -15.74
CA SER A 243 -14.76 -0.95 -14.47
C SER A 243 -13.39 -1.54 -14.73
N PHE A 244 -12.36 -0.92 -14.15
CA PHE A 244 -10.96 -1.36 -14.21
C PHE A 244 -10.51 -2.04 -12.92
N ARG A 245 -11.41 -2.31 -11.96
CA ARG A 245 -11.04 -2.94 -10.66
C ARG A 245 -10.28 -4.28 -10.78
N HIS A 246 -10.38 -4.96 -11.92
CA HIS A 246 -9.73 -6.25 -12.18
C HIS A 246 -8.41 -6.13 -12.98
N TRP A 247 -8.00 -4.91 -13.31
CA TRP A 247 -6.82 -4.58 -14.09
C TRP A 247 -5.57 -4.78 -13.23
N LYS A 248 -4.63 -5.58 -13.73
CA LYS A 248 -3.32 -5.86 -13.11
C LYS A 248 -2.20 -5.06 -13.77
N ALA A 249 -2.27 -4.91 -15.09
CA ALA A 249 -1.24 -4.30 -15.92
C ALA A 249 -0.97 -2.81 -15.61
N ASN A 250 0.07 -2.24 -16.22
CA ASN A 250 0.27 -0.79 -16.24
C ASN A 250 -0.72 -0.09 -17.20
N ILE A 251 -0.56 1.22 -17.42
CA ILE A 251 -1.45 2.01 -18.28
C ILE A 251 -1.43 1.60 -19.76
N ARG A 252 -0.33 0.98 -20.22
CA ARG A 252 -0.18 0.46 -21.58
C ARG A 252 -0.71 -0.97 -21.74
N GLY A 253 -1.32 -1.52 -20.70
CA GLY A 253 -1.83 -2.90 -20.72
C GLY A 253 -0.74 -3.96 -20.73
N VAL A 254 0.48 -3.64 -20.26
CA VAL A 254 1.57 -4.59 -20.06
C VAL A 254 1.60 -5.04 -18.61
N ASP A 255 1.66 -6.35 -18.39
CA ASP A 255 1.79 -6.93 -17.05
C ASP A 255 3.22 -6.76 -16.55
N LEU A 256 3.41 -5.89 -15.56
CA LEU A 256 4.73 -5.63 -14.97
C LEU A 256 5.29 -6.86 -14.24
N GLY A 257 4.44 -7.81 -13.86
CA GLY A 257 4.87 -9.10 -13.30
C GLY A 257 5.54 -10.01 -14.33
N ASP A 258 5.40 -9.74 -15.63
CA ASP A 258 5.97 -10.52 -16.74
C ASP A 258 6.99 -9.70 -17.54
N GLN A 259 7.73 -8.78 -16.90
CA GLN A 259 8.64 -7.84 -17.57
C GLN A 259 10.13 -8.08 -17.30
N PHE A 260 10.50 -8.93 -16.35
CA PHE A 260 11.90 -9.07 -15.96
C PHE A 260 12.64 -10.16 -16.79
N PRO A 261 13.95 -10.00 -17.07
CA PRO A 261 14.69 -10.90 -17.96
C PRO A 261 15.13 -12.21 -17.26
N ALA A 262 14.16 -12.96 -16.76
CA ALA A 262 14.29 -14.32 -16.25
C ALA A 262 13.47 -15.24 -17.16
N HIS A 263 14.14 -15.81 -18.18
CA HIS A 263 13.50 -16.64 -19.20
C HIS A 263 12.25 -15.98 -19.81
N TRP A 264 12.33 -14.68 -20.09
CA TRP A 264 11.19 -13.86 -20.51
C TRP A 264 10.56 -14.35 -21.83
N GLU A 265 11.37 -14.75 -22.81
CA GLU A 265 10.88 -15.29 -24.08
C GLU A 265 10.09 -16.59 -23.88
N GLU A 266 10.50 -17.42 -22.91
CA GLU A 266 9.76 -18.63 -22.54
C GLU A 266 8.44 -18.29 -21.85
N GLU A 267 8.43 -17.28 -20.97
CA GLU A 267 7.18 -16.83 -20.32
C GLU A 267 6.22 -16.22 -21.33
N GLN A 268 6.70 -15.32 -22.19
CA GLN A 268 5.89 -14.70 -23.24
C GLN A 268 5.23 -15.76 -24.13
N ALA A 269 6.00 -16.78 -24.54
CA ALA A 269 5.47 -17.89 -25.31
C ALA A 269 4.44 -18.73 -24.53
N ARG A 270 4.66 -18.95 -23.23
CA ARG A 270 3.76 -19.71 -22.35
C ARG A 270 2.44 -18.98 -22.08
N ARG A 271 2.48 -17.66 -21.84
CA ARG A 271 1.27 -16.82 -21.66
C ARG A 271 0.42 -16.80 -22.92
N GLY A 272 1.06 -16.68 -24.08
CA GLY A 272 0.38 -16.67 -25.38
C GLY A 272 -0.58 -15.49 -25.57
N VAL A 273 -0.40 -14.40 -24.81
CA VAL A 273 -1.22 -13.19 -24.90
C VAL A 273 -0.59 -12.25 -25.94
N PRO A 274 -1.27 -11.99 -27.08
CA PRO A 274 -0.62 -11.36 -28.23
C PRO A 274 -0.51 -9.83 -28.15
N GLY A 275 -1.16 -9.18 -27.19
CA GLY A 275 -1.19 -7.73 -27.10
C GLY A 275 -1.73 -7.20 -25.78
N PRO A 276 -1.70 -5.87 -25.61
CA PRO A 276 -2.11 -5.19 -24.38
C PRO A 276 -3.48 -5.61 -23.85
N GLY A 277 -3.58 -5.69 -22.52
CA GLY A 277 -4.79 -6.15 -21.85
C GLY A 277 -4.75 -5.94 -20.34
N PRO A 278 -5.78 -6.41 -19.63
CA PRO A 278 -5.86 -6.25 -18.18
C PRO A 278 -4.81 -7.04 -17.39
N ARG A 279 -4.11 -8.00 -18.01
CA ARG A 279 -3.15 -8.92 -17.36
C ARG A 279 -2.41 -9.77 -18.41
N ASP A 280 -1.36 -10.46 -17.98
CA ASP A 280 -0.67 -11.55 -18.69
C ASP A 280 0.00 -11.17 -20.04
N TYR A 281 -0.11 -9.93 -20.51
CA TYR A 281 0.63 -9.46 -21.66
C TYR A 281 2.03 -9.03 -21.25
N SER A 282 3.04 -9.80 -21.67
CA SER A 282 4.44 -9.62 -21.24
C SER A 282 5.17 -8.43 -21.89
N GLY A 283 4.53 -7.67 -22.78
CA GLY A 283 5.16 -6.56 -23.52
C GLY A 283 5.91 -7.00 -24.78
N THR A 284 6.58 -6.04 -25.43
CA THR A 284 7.32 -6.29 -26.69
C THR A 284 8.73 -6.83 -26.48
N ALA A 285 9.31 -6.60 -25.31
CA ALA A 285 10.60 -7.10 -24.86
C ALA A 285 10.63 -7.07 -23.32
N ALA A 286 11.56 -7.80 -22.71
CA ALA A 286 11.84 -7.64 -21.28
C ALA A 286 12.25 -6.18 -20.97
N LEU A 287 11.76 -5.65 -19.86
CA LEU A 287 12.00 -4.29 -19.38
C LEU A 287 11.62 -3.20 -20.40
N SER A 288 10.62 -3.45 -21.25
CA SER A 288 10.07 -2.44 -22.16
C SER A 288 9.33 -1.33 -21.41
N GLU A 289 8.75 -1.66 -20.26
CA GLU A 289 8.02 -0.72 -19.43
C GLU A 289 8.96 0.02 -18.46
N PRO A 290 8.85 1.37 -18.37
CA PRO A 290 9.76 2.18 -17.57
C PRO A 290 9.66 1.86 -16.08
N GLU A 291 8.50 1.40 -15.59
CA GLU A 291 8.31 0.99 -14.20
C GLU A 291 9.17 -0.22 -13.83
N ALA A 292 9.11 -1.28 -14.65
CA ALA A 292 9.92 -2.49 -14.44
C ALA A 292 11.42 -2.20 -14.65
N ALA A 293 11.75 -1.38 -15.67
CA ALA A 293 13.12 -0.97 -15.93
C ALA A 293 13.73 -0.19 -14.75
N ALA A 294 12.98 0.69 -14.10
CA ALA A 294 13.44 1.45 -12.94
C ALA A 294 13.76 0.54 -11.74
N LEU A 295 12.91 -0.46 -11.47
CA LEU A 295 13.17 -1.46 -10.43
C LEU A 295 14.43 -2.30 -10.72
N ALA A 296 14.58 -2.75 -11.97
CA ALA A 296 15.76 -3.51 -12.39
C ALA A 296 17.04 -2.67 -12.28
N GLN A 297 17.00 -1.40 -12.72
CA GLN A 297 18.13 -0.48 -12.62
C GLN A 297 18.51 -0.17 -11.17
N LEU A 298 17.54 -0.06 -10.25
CA LEU A 298 17.82 0.09 -8.83
C LEU A 298 18.60 -1.11 -8.29
N ALA A 299 18.13 -2.34 -8.56
CA ALA A 299 18.78 -3.56 -8.10
C ALA A 299 20.15 -3.82 -8.76
N GLU A 300 20.36 -3.40 -10.01
CA GLU A 300 21.69 -3.45 -10.66
C GLU A 300 22.64 -2.39 -10.08
N ARG A 301 22.14 -1.18 -9.75
CA ARG A 301 22.94 -0.10 -9.16
C ARG A 301 23.39 -0.44 -7.75
N VAL A 302 22.50 -1.02 -6.95
CA VAL A 302 22.76 -1.46 -5.58
C VAL A 302 22.26 -2.89 -5.45
N PRO A 303 23.13 -3.91 -5.64
CA PRO A 303 22.72 -5.30 -5.49
C PRO A 303 22.25 -5.61 -4.06
N GLY A 304 21.02 -6.09 -3.94
CA GLY A 304 20.42 -6.53 -2.68
C GLY A 304 21.08 -7.80 -2.12
N ASP A 305 21.14 -7.94 -0.81
CA ASP A 305 21.38 -9.23 -0.14
C ASP A 305 20.12 -10.08 -0.07
N ALA A 306 18.94 -9.44 -0.08
CA ALA A 306 17.65 -10.10 -0.24
C ALA A 306 16.65 -9.16 -0.93
N ALA A 307 15.61 -9.74 -1.52
CA ALA A 307 14.52 -8.99 -2.14
C ALA A 307 13.14 -9.54 -1.78
N VAL A 308 12.16 -8.64 -1.63
CA VAL A 308 10.74 -8.95 -1.40
C VAL A 308 9.89 -8.17 -2.41
N SER A 309 9.08 -8.88 -3.17
CA SER A 309 8.02 -8.32 -4.03
C SER A 309 6.69 -8.57 -3.35
N LEU A 310 6.04 -7.52 -2.85
CA LEU A 310 4.74 -7.61 -2.21
C LEU A 310 3.64 -7.60 -3.28
N HIS A 311 2.82 -8.63 -3.22
CA HIS A 311 1.65 -8.87 -4.07
C HIS A 311 0.44 -9.17 -3.19
N SER A 312 -0.72 -9.32 -3.82
CA SER A 312 -1.86 -9.99 -3.19
C SER A 312 -2.57 -10.83 -4.25
N GLN A 313 -3.11 -12.00 -3.94
CA GLN A 313 -3.50 -12.50 -2.63
C GLN A 313 -3.33 -14.02 -2.55
N GLY A 314 -3.17 -14.55 -1.33
CA GLY A 314 -3.09 -16.00 -1.11
C GLY A 314 -2.61 -16.42 0.27
N GLY A 315 -1.96 -15.54 1.04
CA GLY A 315 -1.30 -15.91 2.28
C GLY A 315 -0.07 -16.80 2.01
N GLU A 316 0.68 -16.50 0.95
CA GLU A 316 1.73 -17.36 0.41
C GLU A 316 3.06 -16.62 0.22
N ILE A 317 4.17 -17.33 0.40
CA ILE A 317 5.53 -16.83 0.24
C ILE A 317 6.26 -17.75 -0.72
N TYR A 318 6.43 -17.30 -1.96
CA TYR A 318 7.18 -18.00 -2.99
C TYR A 318 8.66 -17.61 -2.93
N TRP A 319 9.57 -18.60 -2.90
CA TRP A 319 10.97 -18.35 -2.52
C TRP A 319 12.03 -18.96 -3.44
N ASN A 320 11.66 -19.85 -4.36
CA ASN A 320 12.58 -20.54 -5.25
C ASN A 320 12.51 -20.01 -6.69
N TYR A 321 13.52 -20.32 -7.51
CA TYR A 321 13.47 -20.13 -8.95
C TYR A 321 14.46 -21.04 -9.69
N ARG A 322 13.97 -22.07 -10.39
CA ARG A 322 14.75 -22.98 -11.27
C ARG A 322 16.05 -23.54 -10.66
N GLY A 323 16.12 -23.70 -9.33
CA GLY A 323 17.34 -24.16 -8.64
C GLY A 323 18.45 -23.10 -8.60
N TYR A 324 18.12 -21.84 -8.89
CA TYR A 324 19.03 -20.71 -8.80
C TYR A 324 19.02 -20.05 -7.42
N GLU A 325 18.01 -20.35 -6.60
CA GLU A 325 17.90 -19.88 -5.23
C GLU A 325 19.04 -20.40 -4.35
N PRO A 326 19.60 -19.55 -3.47
CA PRO A 326 20.58 -19.99 -2.50
C PRO A 326 20.04 -21.04 -1.52
N PRO A 327 20.88 -21.96 -0.98
CA PRO A 327 20.45 -23.01 -0.06
C PRO A 327 19.71 -22.50 1.19
N GLU A 328 20.06 -21.31 1.67
CA GLU A 328 19.44 -20.66 2.82
C GLU A 328 18.00 -20.19 2.56
N SER A 329 17.59 -20.02 1.30
CA SER A 329 16.29 -19.44 0.93
C SER A 329 15.12 -20.23 1.51
N ARG A 330 15.21 -21.57 1.53
CA ARG A 330 14.18 -22.44 2.10
C ARG A 330 14.02 -22.25 3.60
N ALA A 331 15.13 -22.16 4.32
CA ALA A 331 15.11 -21.98 5.77
C ALA A 331 14.57 -20.59 6.13
N LEU A 332 14.97 -19.56 5.37
CA LEU A 332 14.46 -18.21 5.53
C LEU A 332 12.96 -18.15 5.23
N ALA A 333 12.49 -18.72 4.11
CA ALA A 333 11.08 -18.78 3.76
C ALA A 333 10.22 -19.43 4.87
N ALA A 334 10.71 -20.51 5.48
CA ALA A 334 10.04 -21.15 6.61
C ALA A 334 9.93 -20.24 7.84
N GLN A 335 10.94 -19.40 8.11
CA GLN A 335 10.89 -18.40 9.17
C GLN A 335 9.88 -17.29 8.86
N LEU A 336 9.83 -16.82 7.61
CA LEU A 336 8.87 -15.79 7.19
C LEU A 336 7.42 -16.30 7.31
N ALA A 337 7.19 -17.54 6.87
CA ALA A 337 5.92 -18.25 7.02
C ALA A 337 5.52 -18.38 8.50
N ALA A 338 6.44 -18.79 9.37
CA ALA A 338 6.18 -18.90 10.80
C ALA A 338 5.87 -17.55 11.47
N ALA A 339 6.48 -16.46 11.00
CA ALA A 339 6.27 -15.12 11.56
C ALA A 339 4.90 -14.52 11.19
N SER A 340 4.38 -14.83 10.00
CA SER A 340 3.13 -14.27 9.47
C SER A 340 1.93 -15.20 9.52
N GLY A 341 2.15 -16.50 9.72
CA GLY A 341 1.11 -17.52 9.53
C GLY A 341 0.89 -17.91 8.06
N TYR A 342 1.69 -17.40 7.13
CA TYR A 342 1.60 -17.70 5.71
C TYR A 342 2.25 -19.04 5.36
N ARG A 343 2.00 -19.52 4.14
CA ARG A 343 2.60 -20.75 3.63
C ARG A 343 3.83 -20.45 2.77
N ALA A 344 4.97 -21.03 3.11
CA ALA A 344 6.12 -21.06 2.21
C ALA A 344 5.85 -22.04 1.06
N VAL A 345 5.95 -21.57 -0.19
CA VAL A 345 5.61 -22.32 -1.40
C VAL A 345 6.81 -22.42 -2.33
N GLU A 346 7.14 -23.64 -2.72
CA GLU A 346 8.04 -23.91 -3.83
C GLU A 346 7.20 -24.01 -5.12
N LEU A 347 7.52 -23.19 -6.12
CA LEU A 347 6.77 -23.09 -7.37
C LEU A 347 7.62 -23.53 -8.56
N THR A 348 6.94 -24.06 -9.58
CA THR A 348 7.52 -24.36 -10.90
C THR A 348 6.63 -23.75 -11.98
N GLY A 349 7.21 -23.44 -13.15
CA GLY A 349 6.44 -22.93 -14.29
C GLY A 349 6.00 -21.46 -14.17
N SER A 350 6.76 -20.65 -13.42
CA SER A 350 6.64 -19.20 -13.38
C SER A 350 8.01 -18.60 -13.70
N ASP A 351 8.03 -17.59 -14.55
CA ASP A 351 9.22 -16.91 -15.05
C ASP A 351 8.90 -15.41 -15.21
N ALA A 352 9.90 -14.60 -15.56
CA ALA A 352 9.79 -13.16 -15.81
C ALA A 352 9.33 -12.26 -14.64
N GLY A 353 9.08 -12.82 -13.45
CA GLY A 353 8.81 -12.05 -12.24
C GLY A 353 10.05 -11.36 -11.67
N TYR A 354 9.84 -10.30 -10.86
CA TYR A 354 10.94 -9.60 -10.19
C TYR A 354 11.78 -10.55 -9.31
N LYS A 355 11.11 -11.42 -8.52
CA LYS A 355 11.77 -12.47 -7.73
C LYS A 355 12.65 -13.36 -8.60
N ASP A 356 12.09 -13.86 -9.70
CA ASP A 356 12.74 -14.83 -10.58
C ASP A 356 14.04 -14.24 -11.15
N TRP A 357 13.93 -13.03 -11.68
CA TRP A 357 15.07 -12.28 -12.18
C TRP A 357 16.10 -11.98 -11.09
N PHE A 358 15.67 -11.51 -9.92
CA PHE A 358 16.58 -11.21 -8.82
C PHE A 358 17.37 -12.45 -8.39
N ILE A 359 16.70 -13.58 -8.19
CA ILE A 359 17.34 -14.85 -7.83
C ILE A 359 18.31 -15.30 -8.93
N GLN A 360 17.87 -15.31 -10.19
CA GLN A 360 18.70 -15.73 -11.33
C GLN A 360 19.97 -14.86 -11.46
N ARG A 361 19.78 -13.54 -11.37
CA ARG A 361 20.80 -12.53 -11.65
C ARG A 361 21.82 -12.40 -10.54
N PHE A 362 21.36 -12.31 -9.29
CA PHE A 362 22.21 -12.00 -8.14
C PHE A 362 22.57 -13.21 -7.29
N ARG A 363 21.86 -14.34 -7.43
CA ARG A 363 22.07 -15.54 -6.60
C ARG A 363 21.93 -15.22 -5.12
N LYS A 364 20.87 -14.48 -4.81
CA LYS A 364 20.50 -14.02 -3.46
C LYS A 364 19.05 -14.39 -3.16
N PRO A 365 18.66 -14.54 -1.88
CA PRO A 365 17.28 -14.87 -1.53
C PRO A 365 16.28 -13.82 -2.05
N GLY A 366 15.24 -14.29 -2.73
CA GLY A 366 14.17 -13.46 -3.26
C GLY A 366 12.81 -14.04 -2.92
N PHE A 367 11.84 -13.19 -2.60
CA PHE A 367 10.52 -13.61 -2.15
C PHE A 367 9.42 -12.85 -2.89
N THR A 368 8.41 -13.57 -3.35
CA THR A 368 7.11 -13.00 -3.73
C THR A 368 6.16 -13.32 -2.60
N VAL A 369 5.60 -12.30 -1.97
CA VAL A 369 4.71 -12.43 -0.81
C VAL A 369 3.31 -12.01 -1.25
N GLU A 370 2.39 -12.97 -1.30
CA GLU A 370 0.98 -12.77 -1.64
C GLU A 370 0.18 -12.47 -0.36
N LEU A 371 0.00 -11.19 -0.04
CA LEU A 371 -0.68 -10.73 1.16
C LEU A 371 -2.19 -10.98 1.13
N GLY A 372 -2.78 -11.27 2.29
CA GLY A 372 -4.22 -11.42 2.47
C GLY A 372 -4.83 -12.59 1.69
N VAL A 373 -6.15 -12.75 1.79
CA VAL A 373 -6.90 -13.83 1.12
C VAL A 373 -8.20 -13.26 0.56
N GLY A 374 -8.57 -13.64 -0.66
CA GLY A 374 -9.83 -13.22 -1.26
C GLY A 374 -9.71 -12.91 -2.74
N LYS A 375 -10.26 -11.77 -3.16
CA LYS A 375 -10.27 -11.31 -4.56
C LYS A 375 -9.85 -9.85 -4.62
N ASN A 376 -8.83 -9.55 -5.42
CA ASN A 376 -8.38 -8.18 -5.63
C ASN A 376 -9.42 -7.28 -6.34
N PRO A 377 -9.46 -5.98 -6.00
CA PRO A 377 -8.72 -5.37 -4.88
C PRO A 377 -9.28 -5.85 -3.54
N LEU A 378 -8.39 -6.19 -2.60
CA LEU A 378 -8.79 -6.61 -1.26
C LEU A 378 -9.53 -5.46 -0.53
N PRO A 379 -10.48 -5.78 0.37
CA PRO A 379 -11.24 -4.76 1.08
C PRO A 379 -10.34 -3.96 2.03
N LEU A 380 -10.66 -2.67 2.21
CA LEU A 380 -9.93 -1.77 3.11
C LEU A 380 -9.83 -2.28 4.55
N ALA A 381 -10.81 -3.10 4.98
CA ALA A 381 -10.85 -3.67 6.31
C ALA A 381 -9.71 -4.67 6.58
N ASP A 382 -9.11 -5.25 5.54
CA ASP A 382 -8.02 -6.21 5.68
C ASP A 382 -6.67 -5.52 5.93
N PHE A 383 -6.61 -4.19 5.84
CA PHE A 383 -5.38 -3.42 5.92
C PHE A 383 -4.60 -3.62 7.22
N GLU A 384 -5.26 -3.55 8.38
CA GLU A 384 -4.57 -3.61 9.67
C GLU A 384 -3.83 -4.94 9.86
N ASP A 385 -4.51 -6.05 9.53
CA ASP A 385 -3.93 -7.39 9.59
C ASP A 385 -2.78 -7.52 8.57
N MET A 386 -3.02 -7.11 7.32
CA MET A 386 -2.00 -7.18 6.26
C MET A 386 -0.76 -6.33 6.55
N ALA A 387 -0.93 -5.15 7.15
CA ALA A 387 0.16 -4.26 7.52
C ALA A 387 1.03 -4.89 8.62
N LEU A 388 0.40 -5.50 9.64
CA LEU A 388 1.10 -6.23 10.70
C LEU A 388 1.87 -7.43 10.12
N GLU A 389 1.21 -8.26 9.30
CA GLU A 389 1.81 -9.43 8.67
C GLU A 389 3.01 -9.03 7.78
N THR A 390 2.87 -7.96 6.98
CA THR A 390 3.96 -7.39 6.18
C THR A 390 5.15 -7.02 7.07
N GLY A 391 4.88 -6.33 8.18
CA GLY A 391 5.93 -5.95 9.12
C GLY A 391 6.62 -7.15 9.75
N LEU A 392 5.88 -8.20 10.13
CA LEU A 392 6.44 -9.42 10.75
C LEU A 392 7.34 -10.18 9.77
N ILE A 393 6.97 -10.23 8.48
CA ILE A 393 7.79 -10.83 7.42
C ILE A 393 9.11 -10.06 7.26
N LEU A 394 9.04 -8.73 7.10
CA LEU A 394 10.23 -7.91 6.91
C LEU A 394 11.13 -7.93 8.15
N ALA A 395 10.54 -7.86 9.35
CA ALA A 395 11.25 -7.97 10.62
C ALA A 395 11.99 -9.30 10.78
N ALA A 396 11.40 -10.41 10.30
CA ALA A 396 12.04 -11.72 10.32
C ALA A 396 13.30 -11.75 9.43
N ILE A 397 13.28 -11.14 8.24
CA ILE A 397 14.48 -10.98 7.40
C ILE A 397 15.54 -10.16 8.15
N LEU A 398 15.18 -8.96 8.61
CA LEU A 398 16.10 -8.02 9.24
C LEU A 398 16.72 -8.55 10.55
N SER A 399 16.09 -9.54 11.18
CA SER A 399 16.54 -10.11 12.46
C SER A 399 17.29 -11.43 12.33
N ASN A 400 16.98 -12.25 11.31
CA ASN A 400 17.42 -13.64 11.26
C ASN A 400 18.40 -13.96 10.13
N PHE A 401 18.56 -13.05 9.17
CA PHE A 401 19.54 -13.19 8.10
C PHE A 401 20.96 -13.03 8.69
N LYS A 402 21.83 -14.00 8.42
CA LYS A 402 23.16 -14.15 9.02
C LYS A 402 24.29 -13.92 8.03
#